data_AF-A0A7D5ZLZ5-F1
#
_entry.id   AF-A0A7D5ZLZ5-F1
#
_cell.length_a   1.000
_cell.length_b   1.000
_cell.length_c   1.000
_cell.angle_alpha   90.00
_cell.angle_beta   90.00
_cell.angle_gamma   90.00
#
_symmetry.space_group_name_H-M   'P 1'
#
loop_
_entity.id
_entity.type
_entity.pdbx_description
1 polymer ?
#
loop_
_entity_poly.entity_id
_entity_poly.type
_entity_poly.pdbx_seq_one_letter_code
_entity_poly.pdbx_strand_id
1 'polypeptide(L)'
;MLTCREVSRLLTLEPEQAIGRFRRIAVTFHLAICHNCRRNRRQLKQIRHYLAQTHVAELSQVDYPLDTATRERIAEQLRVHHSTPSEDV
;
A
#
# COMPACT_ATOMS: atom_id res chain seq x y z
N MET A 1 -23.99 -9.46 4.68
CA MET A 1 -23.56 -9.43 3.27
C MET A 1 -23.08 -8.01 2.97
N LEU A 2 -21.83 -7.83 2.54
CA LEU A 2 -21.37 -6.51 2.07
C LEU A 2 -22.02 -6.20 0.72
N THR A 3 -22.38 -4.94 0.51
CA THR A 3 -22.86 -4.45 -0.78
C THR A 3 -21.69 -4.26 -1.76
N CYS A 4 -21.97 -4.27 -3.07
CA CYS A 4 -20.94 -4.00 -4.08
C CYS A 4 -20.24 -2.66 -3.85
N ARG A 5 -20.97 -1.64 -3.37
CA ARG A 5 -20.45 -0.29 -3.07
C ARG A 5 -19.48 -0.30 -1.88
N GLU A 6 -19.78 -1.06 -0.83
CA GLU A 6 -18.89 -1.21 0.32
C GLU A 6 -17.63 -1.96 -0.07
N VAL A 7 -17.76 -3.03 -0.87
CA VAL A 7 -16.62 -3.82 -1.36
C VAL A 7 -15.73 -2.96 -2.25
N SER A 8 -16.28 -2.19 -3.20
CA SER A 8 -15.47 -1.30 -4.03
C SER A 8 -14.74 -0.26 -3.20
N ARG A 9 -15.40 0.32 -2.18
CA ARG A 9 -14.76 1.28 -1.27
C ARG A 9 -13.61 0.64 -0.49
N LEU A 10 -13.82 -0.55 0.05
CA LEU A 10 -12.77 -1.29 0.79
C LEU A 10 -11.60 -1.67 -0.11
N LEU A 11 -11.85 -2.10 -1.35
CA LEU A 11 -10.80 -2.42 -2.31
C LEU A 11 -9.94 -1.20 -2.66
N THR A 12 -10.54 -0.02 -2.73
CA THR A 12 -9.80 1.24 -2.96
C THR A 12 -8.94 1.62 -1.76
N LEU A 13 -9.47 1.48 -0.53
CA LEU A 13 -8.80 1.88 0.72
C LEU A 13 -7.77 0.87 1.26
N GLU A 14 -7.79 -0.39 0.79
CA GLU A 14 -6.86 -1.44 1.20
C GLU A 14 -5.36 -1.04 1.23
N PRO A 15 -4.83 -0.20 0.29
CA PRO A 15 -3.44 0.23 0.32
C PRO A 15 -3.11 1.25 1.41
N GLU A 16 -4.11 2.04 1.82
CA GLU A 16 -3.94 3.17 2.74
C GLU A 16 -4.27 2.78 4.19
N GLN A 17 -5.14 1.78 4.37
CA GLN A 17 -5.66 1.41 5.67
C GLN A 17 -5.64 -0.11 5.87
N ALA A 18 -5.15 -0.53 7.05
CA ALA A 18 -5.22 -1.92 7.45
C ALA A 18 -6.69 -2.37 7.57
N ILE A 19 -7.11 -3.29 6.70
CA ILE A 19 -8.45 -3.88 6.77
C ILE A 19 -8.46 -4.94 7.88
N GLY A 20 -9.35 -4.78 8.87
CA GLY A 20 -9.57 -5.78 9.92
C GLY A 20 -9.88 -7.16 9.35
N ARG A 21 -9.38 -8.21 10.01
CA ARG A 21 -9.41 -9.62 9.52
C ARG A 21 -10.82 -10.08 9.10
N PHE A 22 -11.85 -9.74 9.87
CA PHE A 22 -13.25 -10.08 9.54
C PHE A 22 -13.74 -9.41 8.25
N ARG A 23 -13.38 -8.14 8.01
CA ARG A 23 -13.75 -7.44 6.77
C ARG A 23 -13.05 -8.05 5.56
N ARG A 24 -11.82 -8.52 5.71
CA ARG A 24 -11.08 -9.22 4.65
C ARG A 24 -11.78 -10.52 4.24
N ILE A 25 -12.27 -11.30 5.21
CA ILE A 25 -13.04 -12.52 4.94
C ILE A 25 -14.35 -12.18 4.21
N ALA A 26 -15.09 -11.17 4.69
CA ALA A 26 -16.34 -10.75 4.08
C ALA A 26 -16.17 -10.29 2.61
N VAL A 27 -15.12 -9.52 2.33
CA VAL A 27 -14.76 -9.12 0.96
C VAL A 27 -14.39 -10.34 0.11
N THR A 28 -13.61 -11.28 0.66
CA THR A 28 -13.21 -12.50 -0.05
C THR A 28 -14.43 -13.33 -0.44
N PHE A 29 -15.38 -13.50 0.47
CA PHE A 29 -16.65 -14.19 0.19
C PHE A 29 -17.45 -13.47 -0.91
N HIS A 30 -17.57 -12.14 -0.84
CA HIS A 30 -18.28 -11.37 -1.86
C HIS A 30 -17.63 -11.51 -3.25
N LEU A 31 -16.30 -11.52 -3.33
CA LEU A 31 -15.58 -11.71 -4.59
C LEU A 31 -15.76 -13.13 -5.17
N ALA A 32 -16.02 -14.14 -4.34
CA ALA A 32 -16.34 -15.49 -4.83
C ALA A 32 -17.66 -15.50 -5.63
N ILE A 33 -18.66 -14.72 -5.19
CA ILE A 33 -20.00 -14.71 -5.80
C ILE A 33 -20.21 -13.62 -6.85
N CYS A 34 -19.57 -12.45 -6.72
CA CYS A 34 -19.84 -11.30 -7.57
C CYS A 34 -18.78 -11.11 -8.66
N HIS A 35 -19.16 -11.33 -9.92
CA HIS A 35 -18.27 -11.15 -11.07
C HIS A 35 -17.78 -9.70 -11.21
N ASN A 36 -18.66 -8.71 -11.03
CA ASN A 36 -18.32 -7.30 -11.22
C ASN A 36 -17.26 -6.83 -10.22
N CYS A 37 -17.38 -7.23 -8.95
CA CYS A 37 -16.37 -6.89 -7.95
C CYS A 37 -15.02 -7.57 -8.21
N ARG A 38 -15.00 -8.80 -8.77
CA ARG A 38 -13.75 -9.41 -9.25
C ARG A 38 -13.10 -8.63 -10.37
N ARG A 39 -13.89 -8.20 -11.36
CA ARG A 39 -13.39 -7.38 -12.47
C ARG A 39 -12.83 -6.06 -11.97
N ASN A 40 -13.54 -5.38 -11.08
CA ASN A 40 -13.08 -4.13 -10.45
C ASN A 40 -11.75 -4.32 -9.71
N ARG A 41 -11.59 -5.39 -8.92
CA ARG A 41 -10.32 -5.70 -8.24
C ARG A 41 -9.16 -5.89 -9.23
N ARG A 42 -9.40 -6.56 -10.35
CA ARG A 42 -8.39 -6.75 -11.42
C ARG A 42 -8.00 -5.42 -12.05
N GLN A 43 -8.98 -4.56 -12.37
CA GLN A 43 -8.75 -3.22 -12.93
C GLN A 43 -7.95 -2.34 -11.97
N LEU A 44 -8.30 -2.32 -10.68
CA LEU A 44 -7.55 -1.58 -9.66
C LEU A 44 -6.09 -2.07 -9.56
N LYS A 45 -5.87 -3.39 -9.63
CA LYS A 45 -4.51 -3.95 -9.64
C LYS A 45 -3.71 -3.50 -10.87
N GLN A 46 -4.34 -3.43 -12.04
CA GLN A 46 -3.72 -2.93 -13.27
C GLN A 46 -3.36 -1.45 -13.14
N ILE A 47 -4.30 -0.61 -12.69
CA ILE A 47 -4.05 0.82 -12.47
C ILE A 47 -2.87 1.03 -11.53
N ARG A 48 -2.85 0.33 -10.40
CA ARG A 48 -1.73 0.39 -9.44
C ARG A 48 -0.40 -0.06 -10.06
N HIS A 49 -0.42 -1.10 -10.88
CA HIS A 49 0.78 -1.57 -11.55
C HIS A 49 1.34 -0.53 -12.53
N TYR A 50 0.48 0.10 -13.34
CA TYR A 50 0.89 1.17 -14.24
C TYR A 50 1.41 2.39 -13.49
N LEU A 51 0.72 2.83 -12.43
CA LEU A 51 1.17 3.95 -11.59
C LEU A 51 2.52 3.66 -10.92
N ALA A 52 2.73 2.42 -10.45
CA ALA A 52 4.02 2.03 -9.88
C ALA A 52 5.13 2.03 -10.93
N GLN A 53 4.88 1.58 -12.16
CA GLN A 53 5.87 1.63 -13.24
C GLN A 53 6.23 3.07 -13.62
N THR A 54 5.25 3.97 -13.73
CA THR A 54 5.51 5.38 -14.05
C THR A 54 6.25 6.08 -12.92
N HIS A 55 5.89 5.83 -11.66
CA HIS A 55 6.58 6.42 -10.52
C HIS A 55 8.01 5.92 -10.38
N VAL A 56 8.27 4.62 -10.65
CA VAL A 56 9.64 4.09 -10.70
C VAL A 56 10.42 4.71 -11.85
N ALA A 57 9.81 4.88 -13.03
CA ALA A 57 10.45 5.55 -14.17
C ALA A 57 10.78 7.03 -13.87
N GLU A 58 9.90 7.74 -13.16
CA GLU A 58 10.11 9.13 -12.73
C GLU A 58 11.20 9.22 -11.65
N LEU A 59 11.17 8.36 -10.63
CA LEU A 59 12.23 8.30 -9.60
C LEU A 59 13.60 7.90 -10.16
N SER A 60 13.64 7.06 -11.21
CA SER A 60 14.89 6.72 -11.88
C SER A 60 15.41 7.82 -12.80
N GLN A 61 14.59 8.81 -13.14
CA GLN A 61 15.01 10.05 -13.81
C GLN A 61 15.46 11.13 -12.83
N VAL A 62 14.98 11.11 -11.59
CA VAL A 62 15.42 11.98 -10.51
C VAL A 62 16.60 11.33 -9.79
N ASP A 63 17.72 11.23 -10.50
CA ASP A 63 18.99 10.80 -9.92
C ASP A 63 19.59 11.99 -9.15
N TYR A 64 18.99 12.31 -7.99
CA TYR A 64 19.66 13.11 -6.96
C TYR A 64 20.41 12.14 -6.08
N PRO A 65 21.70 11.84 -6.36
CA PRO A 65 22.49 11.08 -5.42
C PRO A 65 22.46 11.82 -4.09
N LEU A 66 21.95 11.17 -3.05
CA LEU A 66 22.09 11.68 -1.70
C LEU A 66 23.58 11.87 -1.46
N ASP A 67 23.97 13.09 -1.16
CA ASP A 67 25.31 13.42 -0.68
C ASP A 67 25.68 12.45 0.46
N THR A 68 26.93 12.04 0.48
CA THR A 68 27.48 11.10 1.47
C THR A 68 27.22 11.57 2.90
N ALA A 69 27.32 12.87 3.18
CA ALA A 69 27.08 13.41 4.52
C ALA A 69 25.60 13.29 4.92
N THR A 70 24.68 13.51 3.99
CA THR A 70 23.23 13.34 4.18
C THR A 70 22.88 11.86 4.42
N ARG A 71 23.51 10.95 3.68
CA ARG A 71 23.31 9.50 3.85
C ARG A 71 23.78 9.01 5.22
N GLU A 72 24.94 9.49 5.69
CA GLU A 72 25.48 9.15 7.01
C GLU A 72 24.57 9.65 8.15
N ARG A 73 24.03 10.87 8.03
CA ARG A 73 23.05 11.40 8.99
C ARG A 73 21.79 10.55 9.09
N ILE A 74 21.24 10.12 7.95
CA ILE A 74 20.06 9.25 7.92
C ILE A 74 20.38 7.88 8.53
N ALA A 75 21.54 7.30 8.19
CA ALA A 75 21.97 6.02 8.76
C ALA A 75 22.11 6.08 10.27
N GLU A 76 22.63 7.19 10.81
CA GLU A 76 22.76 7.39 12.25
C GLU A 76 21.39 7.52 12.93
N GLN A 77 20.47 8.30 12.36
CA GLN A 77 19.11 8.42 12.91
C GLN A 77 18.36 7.08 12.89
N LEU A 78 18.53 6.27 11.86
CA LEU A 78 17.92 4.94 11.78
C LEU A 78 18.51 3.97 12.82
N ARG A 79 19.81 4.06 13.10
CA ARG A 79 20.45 3.28 14.18
C ARG A 79 19.89 3.67 15.54
N VAL A 80 19.79 4.98 15.82
CA VAL A 80 19.23 5.49 17.08
C VAL A 80 17.78 5.08 17.28
N HIS A 81 16.96 5.11 16.22
CA HIS A 81 15.56 4.65 16.29
C HIS A 81 15.41 3.13 16.42
N HIS A 82 16.41 2.35 16.01
CA HIS A 82 16.42 0.90 16.18
C HIS A 82 16.96 0.47 17.55
N SER A 83 17.74 1.33 18.23
CA SER A 83 18.26 1.08 19.58
C SER A 83 17.39 1.63 20.71
N THR A 84 16.36 2.43 20.41
CA THR A 84 15.25 2.66 21.34
C THR A 84 14.21 1.54 21.19
N PRO A 85 14.01 0.65 22.17
CA PRO A 85 12.80 -0.15 22.19
C PRO A 85 11.61 0.81 22.25
N SER A 86 10.56 0.50 21.49
CA SER A 86 9.27 1.15 21.60
C SER A 86 8.80 1.08 23.06
N GLU A 87 8.94 2.17 23.81
CA GLU A 87 8.08 2.42 24.95
C GLU A 87 6.75 2.95 24.40
N ASP A 88 5.73 2.15 24.66
CA ASP A 88 4.31 2.33 24.39
C ASP A 88 3.82 3.77 24.65
N VAL A 89 3.08 4.35 23.70
CA VAL A 89 1.79 5.07 23.90
C VAL A 89 0.95 4.98 22.63
#